data_AF-A0AAV6S9B4-F1
#
_entry.id   AF-A0AAV6S9B4-F1
#
_cell.length_a   1.000
_cell.length_b   1.000
_cell.length_c   1.000
_cell.angle_alpha   90.00
_cell.angle_beta   90.00
_cell.angle_gamma   90.00
#
_symmetry.space_group_name_H-M   'P 1'
#
loop_
_entity.id
_entity.type
_entity.pdbx_description
1 polymer ?
#
loop_
_entity_poly.entity_id
_entity_poly.type
_entity_poly.pdbx_seq_one_letter_code
_entity_poly.pdbx_strand_id
1 'polypeptide(L)'
;MPPKNKGASKKAAKARTPTLIDGLTKEELSKEQLKEHIVRLREELDREREERNYFQLERDRIHTFWDCTEREGQEVMAQLKNMDQATEEDEWRHQVEIKVYKQKMKHLLCEHQNTISEFKAFDSLSTDARQKEQAKLEIKLHKEMTATMADMLVSNENLVKELKLKHHEEIAETRDRFEKQLTDIQATNEEKMEFLSKELEEKRKNELSEREDHWNRHIAGLIEDQNNALKAVNECVSDIPQVLDNCDSLKAQIKEMKMQLKKKKDLIPVTQDNKHLAEYLSKVKEEIAEKEKKIYRIKKINSDTHQKLKEAQLSDLKKNHEAMKQKFNKLQLERDELYKTFPEIIEREQHRAGLKSALLETKLKSMTDHLEKTQAQLLSVLSASNMDQTALCELTKNIEESLDSSNNAIKDSEFKKAKISKAREDLMLLYETKLRALGVPVEETVGISLARKCPGQTENESK
;
A
#
# COMPACT_ATOMS: atom_id res chain seq x y z
N MET A 1 -42.30 -102.02 54.76
CA MET A 1 -42.67 -103.25 55.50
C MET A 1 -41.44 -103.76 56.24
N PRO A 2 -41.53 -104.17 57.51
CA PRO A 2 -40.58 -105.10 58.11
C PRO A 2 -41.08 -106.56 57.96
N PRO A 3 -40.21 -107.56 57.76
CA PRO A 3 -40.61 -108.97 57.68
C PRO A 3 -40.90 -109.58 59.06
N LYS A 4 -41.94 -110.42 59.15
CA LYS A 4 -42.20 -111.30 60.31
C LYS A 4 -41.55 -112.67 60.09
N ASN A 5 -40.88 -113.22 61.12
CA ASN A 5 -41.21 -114.53 61.74
C ASN A 5 -40.13 -114.93 62.76
N LYS A 6 -40.51 -115.25 64.01
CA LYS A 6 -40.74 -116.61 64.56
C LYS A 6 -39.53 -117.55 64.47
N GLY A 7 -38.91 -117.79 65.62
CA GLY A 7 -38.06 -118.96 65.88
C GLY A 7 -38.32 -119.48 67.29
N ALA A 8 -39.19 -120.49 67.43
CA ALA A 8 -39.52 -121.05 68.73
C ALA A 8 -38.58 -122.20 69.10
N SER A 9 -37.90 -122.12 70.24
CA SER A 9 -37.09 -123.20 70.79
C SER A 9 -37.53 -123.56 72.22
N LYS A 10 -38.36 -124.60 72.35
CA LYS A 10 -38.47 -125.32 73.64
C LYS A 10 -37.11 -125.96 73.93
N LYS A 11 -36.48 -125.62 75.06
CA LYS A 11 -35.37 -126.40 75.62
C LYS A 11 -35.57 -126.62 77.11
N ALA A 12 -35.46 -127.91 77.48
CA ALA A 12 -35.41 -128.53 78.80
C ALA A 12 -35.69 -127.66 80.04
N ALA A 13 -36.63 -128.13 80.87
CA ALA A 13 -36.61 -127.84 82.30
C ALA A 13 -35.32 -128.43 82.91
N LYS A 14 -34.26 -127.62 83.01
CA LYS A 14 -33.18 -127.91 83.96
C LYS A 14 -33.78 -127.84 85.37
N ALA A 15 -33.42 -128.82 86.21
CA ALA A 15 -33.81 -128.80 87.61
C ALA A 15 -33.39 -127.47 88.27
N ARG A 16 -34.15 -127.02 89.27
CA ARG A 16 -33.65 -126.02 90.21
C ARG A 16 -32.44 -126.62 90.93
N THR A 17 -31.25 -126.30 90.45
CA THR A 17 -30.06 -126.29 91.29
C THR A 17 -30.39 -125.44 92.53
N PRO A 18 -29.95 -125.82 93.74
CA PRO A 18 -30.10 -124.97 94.91
C PRO A 18 -29.61 -123.57 94.57
N THR A 19 -30.39 -122.54 94.90
CA THR A 19 -29.91 -121.16 94.83
C THR A 19 -28.94 -120.99 95.99
N LEU A 20 -27.67 -121.36 95.74
CA LEU A 20 -26.57 -121.22 96.67
C LEU A 20 -26.46 -119.74 97.04
N ILE A 21 -26.62 -119.48 98.32
CA ILE A 21 -26.55 -118.15 98.93
C ILE A 21 -25.23 -118.14 99.70
N ASP A 22 -24.26 -117.38 99.20
CA ASP A 22 -22.89 -117.31 99.75
C ASP A 22 -22.22 -118.68 99.98
N GLY A 23 -22.51 -119.64 99.09
CA GLY A 23 -22.00 -121.02 99.15
C GLY A 23 -22.80 -121.99 100.04
N LEU A 24 -23.81 -121.54 100.78
CA LEU A 24 -24.62 -122.36 101.70
C LEU A 24 -26.02 -122.70 101.14
N THR A 25 -26.63 -123.74 101.71
CA THR A 25 -28.02 -124.10 101.40
C THR A 25 -29.03 -123.34 102.28
N LYS A 26 -30.30 -123.29 101.85
CA LYS A 26 -31.35 -122.52 102.53
C LYS A 26 -31.72 -123.03 103.93
N GLU A 27 -31.29 -124.23 104.29
CA GLU A 27 -31.64 -124.91 105.54
C GLU A 27 -30.55 -124.77 106.62
N GLU A 28 -29.36 -124.27 106.26
CA GLU A 28 -28.20 -124.10 107.15
C GLU A 28 -27.99 -122.64 107.61
N LEU A 29 -28.61 -121.67 106.92
CA LEU A 29 -28.48 -120.24 107.22
C LEU A 29 -29.38 -119.84 108.39
N SER A 30 -28.79 -119.21 109.42
CA SER A 30 -29.54 -118.56 110.49
C SER A 30 -30.53 -117.53 109.92
N LYS A 31 -31.66 -117.36 110.61
CA LYS A 31 -32.67 -116.31 110.33
C LYS A 31 -32.08 -114.89 110.35
N GLU A 32 -30.88 -114.71 110.88
CA GLU A 32 -30.12 -113.45 110.85
C GLU A 32 -29.18 -113.35 109.65
N GLN A 33 -28.39 -114.39 109.37
CA GLN A 33 -27.54 -114.48 108.17
C GLN A 33 -28.37 -114.35 106.88
N LEU A 34 -29.56 -114.96 106.84
CA LEU A 34 -30.47 -114.84 105.70
C LEU A 34 -31.04 -113.42 105.55
N LYS A 35 -31.24 -112.66 106.65
CA LYS A 35 -31.59 -111.23 106.56
C LYS A 35 -30.42 -110.41 106.04
N GLU A 36 -29.20 -110.67 106.53
CA GLU A 36 -28.01 -109.95 106.14
C GLU A 36 -27.69 -110.15 104.65
N HIS A 37 -27.83 -111.36 104.11
CA HIS A 37 -27.71 -111.58 102.67
C HIS A 37 -28.87 -110.95 101.88
N ILE A 38 -30.07 -110.80 102.45
CA ILE A 38 -31.16 -110.02 101.84
C ILE A 38 -30.84 -108.51 101.85
N VAL A 39 -30.08 -108.01 102.84
CA VAL A 39 -29.57 -106.64 102.85
C VAL A 39 -28.48 -106.45 101.80
N ARG A 40 -27.45 -107.32 101.77
CA ARG A 40 -26.38 -107.28 100.75
C ARG A 40 -26.93 -107.32 99.31
N LEU A 41 -27.88 -108.22 99.02
CA LEU A 41 -28.55 -108.27 97.71
C LEU A 41 -29.39 -107.02 97.38
N ARG A 42 -29.86 -106.26 98.37
CA ARG A 42 -30.52 -104.96 98.14
C ARG A 42 -29.49 -103.88 97.86
N GLU A 43 -28.41 -103.82 98.64
CA GLU A 43 -27.30 -102.89 98.44
C GLU A 43 -26.57 -103.12 97.10
N GLU A 44 -26.54 -104.36 96.60
CA GLU A 44 -26.09 -104.69 95.24
C GLU A 44 -27.11 -104.29 94.18
N LEU A 45 -28.40 -104.60 94.39
CA LEU A 45 -29.46 -104.19 93.47
C LEU A 45 -29.58 -102.65 93.35
N ASP A 46 -29.36 -101.92 94.44
CA ASP A 46 -29.41 -100.46 94.49
C ASP A 46 -28.15 -99.82 93.90
N ARG A 47 -26.94 -100.38 94.13
CA ARG A 47 -25.75 -99.98 93.36
C ARG A 47 -25.89 -100.24 91.86
N GLU A 48 -26.40 -101.40 91.45
CA GLU A 48 -26.71 -101.73 90.05
C GLU A 48 -27.80 -100.81 89.43
N ARG A 49 -28.66 -100.20 90.26
CA ARG A 49 -29.60 -99.16 89.83
C ARG A 49 -28.90 -97.80 89.69
N GLU A 50 -28.05 -97.43 90.63
CA GLU A 50 -27.28 -96.19 90.61
C GLU A 50 -26.28 -96.15 89.44
N GLU A 51 -25.50 -97.22 89.24
CA GLU A 51 -24.59 -97.36 88.10
C GLU A 51 -25.35 -97.33 86.76
N ARG A 52 -26.48 -98.04 86.65
CA ARG A 52 -27.33 -97.97 85.45
C ARG A 52 -27.87 -96.56 85.21
N ASN A 53 -28.26 -95.84 86.26
CA ASN A 53 -28.73 -94.46 86.16
C ASN A 53 -27.58 -93.51 85.73
N TYR A 54 -26.38 -93.71 86.28
CA TYR A 54 -25.19 -92.98 85.87
C TYR A 54 -24.82 -93.22 84.39
N PHE A 55 -24.77 -94.48 83.94
CA PHE A 55 -24.53 -94.81 82.53
C PHE A 55 -25.68 -94.39 81.60
N GLN A 56 -26.92 -94.32 82.09
CA GLN A 56 -28.05 -93.73 81.37
C GLN A 56 -27.81 -92.23 81.17
N LEU A 57 -27.53 -91.49 82.23
CA LEU A 57 -27.28 -90.04 82.19
C LEU A 57 -26.07 -89.68 81.33
N GLU A 58 -24.95 -90.39 81.45
CA GLU A 58 -23.74 -90.09 80.66
C GLU A 58 -23.94 -90.45 79.18
N ARG A 59 -24.68 -91.52 78.85
CA ARG A 59 -25.06 -91.84 77.46
C ARG A 59 -26.01 -90.79 76.88
N ASP A 60 -27.03 -90.38 77.64
CA ASP A 60 -27.99 -89.37 77.19
C ASP A 60 -27.31 -87.98 77.06
N ARG A 61 -26.28 -87.70 77.88
CA ARG A 61 -25.38 -86.54 77.76
C ARG A 61 -24.46 -86.62 76.53
N ILE A 62 -23.89 -87.78 76.22
CA ILE A 62 -23.09 -87.99 75.01
C ILE A 62 -23.97 -87.81 73.76
N HIS A 63 -25.23 -88.27 73.79
CA HIS A 63 -26.19 -88.01 72.71
C HIS A 63 -26.52 -86.52 72.57
N THR A 64 -26.80 -85.77 73.66
CA THR A 64 -27.06 -84.33 73.52
C THR A 64 -25.84 -83.53 73.06
N PHE A 65 -24.62 -83.92 73.41
CA PHE A 65 -23.41 -83.35 72.81
C PHE A 65 -23.30 -83.69 71.31
N TRP A 66 -23.50 -84.96 70.93
CA TRP A 66 -23.49 -85.39 69.52
C TRP A 66 -24.51 -84.60 68.69
N ASP A 67 -25.77 -84.56 69.12
CA ASP A 67 -26.86 -83.88 68.43
C ASP A 67 -26.62 -82.37 68.31
N CYS A 68 -25.89 -81.76 69.26
CA CYS A 68 -25.48 -80.36 69.17
C CYS A 68 -24.32 -80.15 68.19
N THR A 69 -23.23 -80.92 68.30
CA THR A 69 -22.08 -80.77 67.38
C THR A 69 -22.42 -81.17 65.95
N GLU A 70 -23.33 -82.13 65.72
CA GLU A 70 -23.86 -82.43 64.39
C GLU A 70 -24.67 -81.25 63.83
N ARG A 71 -25.51 -80.60 64.67
CA ARG A 71 -26.29 -79.41 64.27
C ARG A 71 -25.39 -78.20 63.99
N GLU A 72 -24.41 -77.94 64.85
CA GLU A 72 -23.39 -76.90 64.65
C GLU A 72 -22.62 -77.13 63.34
N GLY A 73 -22.25 -78.38 63.05
CA GLY A 73 -21.65 -78.77 61.77
C GLY A 73 -22.58 -78.53 60.57
N GLN A 74 -23.87 -78.86 60.68
CA GLN A 74 -24.87 -78.59 59.64
C GLN A 74 -25.10 -77.08 59.43
N GLU A 75 -25.14 -76.29 60.51
CA GLU A 75 -25.27 -74.83 60.46
C GLU A 75 -24.04 -74.17 59.81
N VAL A 76 -22.81 -74.58 60.16
CA VAL A 76 -21.59 -74.09 59.52
C VAL A 76 -21.52 -74.51 58.04
N MET A 77 -21.92 -75.73 57.69
CA MET A 77 -22.01 -76.16 56.28
C MET A 77 -23.07 -75.38 55.49
N ALA A 78 -24.16 -74.95 56.11
CA ALA A 78 -25.17 -74.10 55.49
C ALA A 78 -24.67 -72.65 55.32
N GLN A 79 -24.00 -72.10 56.34
CA GLN A 79 -23.38 -70.78 56.28
C GLN A 79 -22.31 -70.72 55.18
N LEU A 80 -21.44 -71.74 55.06
CA LEU A 80 -20.43 -71.82 54.01
C LEU A 80 -21.07 -71.76 52.61
N LYS A 81 -22.07 -72.60 52.33
CA LYS A 81 -22.80 -72.60 51.05
C LYS A 81 -23.48 -71.27 50.74
N ASN A 82 -24.03 -70.60 51.76
CA ASN A 82 -24.63 -69.28 51.58
C ASN A 82 -23.58 -68.20 51.26
N MET A 83 -22.35 -68.33 51.78
CA MET A 83 -21.23 -67.45 51.43
C MET A 83 -20.68 -67.76 50.03
N ASP A 84 -20.53 -69.04 49.67
CA ASP A 84 -20.13 -69.47 48.32
C ASP A 84 -21.12 -68.95 47.26
N GLN A 85 -22.43 -69.09 47.49
CA GLN A 85 -23.45 -68.53 46.59
C GLN A 85 -23.39 -67.00 46.55
N ALA A 86 -23.17 -66.33 47.69
CA ALA A 86 -23.06 -64.87 47.71
C ALA A 86 -21.87 -64.36 46.89
N THR A 87 -20.71 -65.03 46.95
CA THR A 87 -19.55 -64.68 46.12
C THR A 87 -19.78 -64.99 44.63
N GLU A 88 -20.44 -66.10 44.28
CA GLU A 88 -20.87 -66.37 42.89
C GLU A 88 -21.83 -65.28 42.35
N GLU A 89 -22.80 -64.84 43.17
CA GLU A 89 -23.72 -63.76 42.81
C GLU A 89 -23.01 -62.42 42.64
N ASP A 90 -22.07 -62.07 43.53
CA ASP A 90 -21.30 -60.83 43.42
C ASP A 90 -20.33 -60.86 42.23
N GLU A 91 -19.64 -61.97 41.96
CA GLU A 91 -18.85 -62.14 40.73
C GLU A 91 -19.71 -61.95 39.48
N TRP A 92 -20.93 -62.50 39.46
CA TRP A 92 -21.86 -62.34 38.34
C TRP A 92 -22.28 -60.87 38.16
N ARG A 93 -22.60 -60.17 39.25
CA ARG A 93 -22.90 -58.71 39.25
C ARG A 93 -21.72 -57.92 38.69
N HIS A 94 -20.51 -58.16 39.18
CA HIS A 94 -19.29 -57.49 38.72
C HIS A 94 -19.04 -57.75 37.22
N GLN A 95 -19.24 -58.98 36.73
CA GLN A 95 -19.14 -59.29 35.30
C GLN A 95 -20.19 -58.56 34.44
N VAL A 96 -21.40 -58.35 34.96
CA VAL A 96 -22.45 -57.57 34.27
C VAL A 96 -22.09 -56.09 34.25
N GLU A 97 -21.63 -55.52 35.37
CA GLU A 97 -21.17 -54.14 35.44
C GLU A 97 -20.02 -53.87 34.48
N ILE A 98 -18.99 -54.73 34.42
CA ILE A 98 -17.88 -54.60 33.45
C ILE A 98 -18.40 -54.57 32.00
N LYS A 99 -19.42 -55.37 31.66
CA LYS A 99 -20.07 -55.34 30.33
C LYS A 99 -20.80 -54.01 30.09
N VAL A 100 -21.51 -53.49 31.09
CA VAL A 100 -22.20 -52.19 31.03
C VAL A 100 -21.21 -51.04 30.88
N TYR A 101 -20.15 -50.96 31.69
CA TYR A 101 -19.11 -49.93 31.57
C TYR A 101 -18.39 -50.00 30.23
N LYS A 102 -18.09 -51.20 29.72
CA LYS A 102 -17.49 -51.38 28.39
C LYS A 102 -18.41 -50.89 27.27
N GLN A 103 -19.73 -51.04 27.41
CA GLN A 103 -20.69 -50.52 26.43
C GLN A 103 -20.89 -48.99 26.56
N LYS A 104 -20.92 -48.44 27.78
CA LYS A 104 -20.92 -46.98 28.02
C LYS A 104 -19.69 -46.32 27.40
N MET A 105 -18.50 -46.89 27.60
CA MET A 105 -17.24 -46.40 27.01
C MET A 105 -17.28 -46.41 25.47
N LYS A 106 -17.78 -47.49 24.86
CA LYS A 106 -18.00 -47.52 23.39
C LYS A 106 -18.95 -46.43 22.92
N HIS A 107 -20.07 -46.23 23.61
CA HIS A 107 -21.06 -45.21 23.26
C HIS A 107 -20.46 -43.81 23.30
N LEU A 108 -19.75 -43.47 24.39
CA LEU A 108 -19.07 -42.19 24.58
C LEU A 108 -18.03 -41.93 23.48
N LEU A 109 -17.22 -42.94 23.14
CA LEU A 109 -16.23 -42.85 22.05
C LEU A 109 -16.90 -42.64 20.68
N CYS A 110 -18.04 -43.27 20.41
CA CYS A 110 -18.81 -43.03 19.19
C CYS A 110 -19.43 -41.62 19.15
N GLU A 111 -19.96 -41.12 20.27
CA GLU A 111 -20.48 -39.75 20.36
C GLU A 111 -19.36 -38.73 20.12
N HIS A 112 -18.23 -38.84 20.81
CA HIS A 112 -17.07 -37.97 20.59
C HIS A 112 -16.59 -38.01 19.13
N GLN A 113 -16.54 -39.19 18.51
CA GLN A 113 -16.15 -39.33 17.10
C GLN A 113 -17.18 -38.70 16.14
N ASN A 114 -18.48 -38.80 16.43
CA ASN A 114 -19.54 -38.15 15.66
C ASN A 114 -19.43 -36.63 15.78
N THR A 115 -19.36 -36.09 17.00
CA THR A 115 -19.21 -34.65 17.27
C THR A 115 -17.95 -34.07 16.62
N ILE A 116 -16.82 -34.78 16.66
CA ILE A 116 -15.57 -34.39 15.95
C ILE A 116 -15.78 -34.38 14.43
N SER A 117 -16.61 -35.26 13.89
CA SER A 117 -16.93 -35.32 12.45
C SER A 117 -17.90 -34.22 12.04
N GLU A 118 -18.87 -33.89 12.89
CA GLU A 118 -19.82 -32.78 12.72
C GLU A 118 -19.10 -31.42 12.75
N PHE A 119 -18.19 -31.18 13.70
CA PHE A 119 -17.37 -29.97 13.72
C PHE A 119 -16.51 -29.84 12.46
N LYS A 120 -15.84 -30.93 12.01
CA LYS A 120 -15.06 -30.91 10.76
C LYS A 120 -15.93 -30.63 9.54
N ALA A 121 -17.16 -31.15 9.49
CA ALA A 121 -18.11 -30.84 8.43
C ALA A 121 -18.52 -29.36 8.48
N PHE A 122 -18.84 -28.82 9.65
CA PHE A 122 -19.17 -27.41 9.86
C PHE A 122 -18.03 -26.47 9.44
N ASP A 123 -16.79 -26.76 9.85
CA ASP A 123 -15.60 -25.99 9.45
C ASP A 123 -15.39 -26.01 7.93
N SER A 124 -15.60 -27.17 7.28
CA SER A 124 -15.51 -27.30 5.82
C SER A 124 -16.58 -26.48 5.08
N LEU A 125 -17.81 -26.43 5.60
CA LEU A 125 -18.90 -25.64 5.04
C LEU A 125 -18.71 -24.13 5.29
N SER A 126 -18.21 -23.76 6.47
CA SER A 126 -17.89 -22.37 6.84
C SER A 126 -16.75 -21.81 5.99
N THR A 127 -15.70 -22.60 5.75
CA THR A 127 -14.57 -22.20 4.91
C THR A 127 -14.93 -22.12 3.42
N ASP A 128 -15.72 -23.07 2.89
CA ASP A 128 -16.27 -23.02 1.53
C ASP A 128 -17.22 -21.82 1.31
N ALA A 129 -18.11 -21.54 2.27
CA ALA A 129 -18.98 -20.36 2.22
C ALA A 129 -18.17 -19.06 2.19
N ARG A 130 -17.14 -18.93 3.05
CA ARG A 130 -16.24 -17.78 3.07
C ARG A 130 -15.43 -17.63 1.77
N GLN A 131 -14.94 -18.72 1.20
CA GLN A 131 -14.25 -18.71 -0.10
C GLN A 131 -15.18 -18.25 -1.23
N LYS A 132 -16.44 -18.74 -1.25
CA LYS A 132 -17.47 -18.33 -2.22
C LYS A 132 -17.89 -16.87 -2.07
N GLU A 133 -17.81 -16.29 -0.87
CA GLU A 133 -18.04 -14.86 -0.66
C GLU A 133 -16.83 -14.02 -1.09
N GLN A 134 -15.62 -14.41 -0.71
CA GLN A 134 -14.37 -13.78 -1.17
C GLN A 134 -14.29 -13.73 -2.71
N ALA A 135 -14.55 -14.84 -3.40
CA ALA A 135 -14.53 -14.89 -4.86
C ALA A 135 -15.57 -13.95 -5.52
N LYS A 136 -16.75 -13.75 -4.90
CA LYS A 136 -17.73 -12.75 -5.37
C LYS A 136 -17.22 -11.32 -5.22
N LEU A 137 -16.55 -11.02 -4.09
CA LEU A 137 -15.97 -9.71 -3.82
C LEU A 137 -14.81 -9.41 -4.78
N GLU A 138 -13.94 -10.39 -5.04
CA GLU A 138 -12.84 -10.28 -6.02
C GLU A 138 -13.37 -10.06 -7.44
N ILE A 139 -14.40 -10.80 -7.87
CA ILE A 139 -15.06 -10.59 -9.18
C ILE A 139 -15.71 -9.20 -9.27
N LYS A 140 -16.30 -8.70 -8.18
CA LYS A 140 -16.90 -7.35 -8.12
C LYS A 140 -15.81 -6.26 -8.20
N LEU A 141 -14.74 -6.39 -7.44
CA LEU A 141 -13.60 -5.48 -7.44
C LEU A 141 -12.91 -5.44 -8.80
N HIS A 142 -12.69 -6.59 -9.44
CA HIS A 142 -12.13 -6.63 -10.80
C HIS A 142 -13.04 -5.94 -11.82
N LYS A 143 -14.37 -6.08 -11.72
CA LYS A 143 -15.32 -5.35 -12.59
C LYS A 143 -15.23 -3.85 -12.38
N GLU A 144 -15.22 -3.39 -11.13
CA GLU A 144 -15.11 -1.96 -10.77
C GLU A 144 -13.77 -1.36 -11.20
N MET A 145 -12.67 -2.11 -11.05
CA MET A 145 -11.34 -1.75 -11.53
C MET A 145 -11.28 -1.68 -13.07
N THR A 146 -11.88 -2.63 -13.80
CA THR A 146 -11.90 -2.59 -15.27
C THR A 146 -12.81 -1.49 -15.82
N ALA A 147 -13.94 -1.19 -15.17
CA ALA A 147 -14.81 -0.08 -15.54
C ALA A 147 -14.09 1.27 -15.34
N THR A 148 -13.54 1.53 -14.15
CA THR A 148 -12.80 2.78 -13.88
C THR A 148 -11.56 2.94 -14.77
N MET A 149 -10.89 1.85 -15.15
CA MET A 149 -9.79 1.89 -16.12
C MET A 149 -10.27 2.23 -17.54
N ALA A 150 -11.43 1.72 -17.97
CA ALA A 150 -12.05 2.10 -19.23
C ALA A 150 -12.51 3.58 -19.25
N ASP A 151 -13.13 4.05 -18.17
CA ASP A 151 -13.54 5.46 -18.02
C ASP A 151 -12.33 6.41 -18.07
N MET A 152 -11.22 6.04 -17.41
CA MET A 152 -9.97 6.79 -17.51
C MET A 152 -9.38 6.80 -18.92
N LEU A 153 -9.44 5.68 -19.66
CA LEU A 153 -8.98 5.62 -21.06
C LEU A 153 -9.83 6.51 -21.97
N VAL A 154 -11.17 6.48 -21.84
CA VAL A 154 -12.08 7.35 -22.61
C VAL A 154 -11.87 8.83 -22.27
N SER A 155 -11.69 9.15 -20.99
CA SER A 155 -11.37 10.51 -20.54
C SER A 155 -10.06 11.02 -21.14
N ASN A 156 -9.00 10.21 -21.10
CA ASN A 156 -7.71 10.54 -21.72
C ASN A 156 -7.82 10.69 -23.24
N GLU A 157 -8.59 9.84 -23.93
CA GLU A 157 -8.81 9.96 -25.38
C GLU A 157 -9.53 11.27 -25.74
N ASN A 158 -10.51 11.68 -24.92
CA ASN A 158 -11.24 12.94 -25.10
C ASN A 158 -10.34 14.16 -24.83
N LEU A 159 -9.50 14.13 -23.78
CA LEU A 159 -8.50 15.16 -23.53
C LEU A 159 -7.50 15.30 -24.69
N VAL A 160 -7.06 14.18 -25.28
CA VAL A 160 -6.18 14.18 -26.47
C VAL A 160 -6.91 14.73 -27.71
N LYS A 161 -8.22 14.50 -27.87
CA LYS A 161 -9.02 15.13 -28.94
C LYS A 161 -9.15 16.63 -28.74
N GLU A 162 -9.43 17.09 -27.52
CA GLU A 162 -9.54 18.52 -27.19
C GLU A 162 -8.22 19.26 -27.41
N LEU A 163 -7.09 18.70 -26.95
CA LEU A 163 -5.76 19.26 -27.18
C LEU A 163 -5.41 19.33 -28.68
N LYS A 164 -5.78 18.30 -29.46
CA LYS A 164 -5.61 18.32 -30.92
C LYS A 164 -6.46 19.40 -31.58
N LEU A 165 -7.71 19.58 -31.14
CA LEU A 165 -8.60 20.61 -31.68
C LEU A 165 -8.03 22.01 -31.43
N LYS A 166 -7.67 22.33 -30.18
CA LYS A 166 -7.04 23.62 -29.81
C LYS A 166 -5.77 23.89 -30.61
N HIS A 167 -4.94 22.87 -30.83
CA HIS A 167 -3.75 23.03 -31.66
C HIS A 167 -4.06 23.30 -33.14
N HIS A 168 -5.17 22.78 -33.68
CA HIS A 168 -5.63 23.13 -35.04
C HIS A 168 -6.20 24.56 -35.10
N GLU A 169 -6.89 25.01 -34.04
CA GLU A 169 -7.41 26.37 -33.89
C GLU A 169 -6.25 27.39 -33.82
N GLU A 170 -5.24 27.16 -32.98
CA GLU A 170 -4.00 27.96 -32.91
C GLU A 170 -3.26 28.03 -34.26
N ILE A 171 -3.18 26.90 -34.98
CA ILE A 171 -2.58 26.83 -36.32
C ILE A 171 -3.42 27.60 -37.35
N ALA A 172 -4.74 27.61 -37.23
CA ALA A 172 -5.61 28.42 -38.10
C ALA A 172 -5.43 29.92 -37.80
N GLU A 173 -5.54 30.35 -36.55
CA GLU A 173 -5.35 31.75 -36.15
C GLU A 173 -3.97 32.32 -36.54
N THR A 174 -2.92 31.51 -36.48
CA THR A 174 -1.58 31.93 -36.90
C THR A 174 -1.45 32.01 -38.42
N ARG A 175 -2.07 31.11 -39.18
CA ARG A 175 -2.17 31.22 -40.65
C ARG A 175 -2.94 32.46 -41.08
N ASP A 176 -4.16 32.63 -40.58
CA ASP A 176 -5.01 33.81 -40.80
C ASP A 176 -4.27 35.13 -40.56
N ARG A 177 -3.45 35.18 -39.50
CA ARG A 177 -2.65 36.35 -39.13
C ARG A 177 -1.52 36.61 -40.12
N PHE A 178 -0.81 35.58 -40.57
CA PHE A 178 0.23 35.72 -41.59
C PHE A 178 -0.35 36.03 -42.98
N GLU A 179 -1.51 35.47 -43.33
CA GLU A 179 -2.19 35.76 -44.59
C GLU A 179 -2.63 37.22 -44.66
N LYS A 180 -3.24 37.75 -43.59
CA LYS A 180 -3.56 39.19 -43.47
C LYS A 180 -2.31 40.07 -43.57
N GLN A 181 -1.22 39.71 -42.88
CA GLN A 181 0.06 40.43 -43.00
C GLN A 181 0.64 40.39 -44.42
N LEU A 182 0.48 39.28 -45.15
CA LEU A 182 0.91 39.17 -46.55
C LEU A 182 0.04 40.05 -47.47
N THR A 183 -1.29 40.07 -47.30
CA THR A 183 -2.17 40.94 -48.09
C THR A 183 -1.91 42.42 -47.81
N ASP A 184 -1.65 42.80 -46.56
CA ASP A 184 -1.31 44.19 -46.19
C ASP A 184 0.03 44.62 -46.80
N ILE A 185 1.03 43.72 -46.81
CA ILE A 185 2.34 43.97 -47.44
C ILE A 185 2.21 44.01 -48.98
N GLN A 186 1.34 43.21 -49.58
CA GLN A 186 1.05 43.26 -51.02
C GLN A 186 0.39 44.58 -51.40
N ALA A 187 -0.74 44.92 -50.78
CA ALA A 187 -1.47 46.16 -51.05
C ALA A 187 -0.59 47.41 -50.86
N THR A 188 0.11 47.52 -49.73
CA THR A 188 1.01 48.67 -49.51
C THR A 188 2.20 48.72 -50.44
N ASN A 189 2.56 47.64 -51.15
CA ASN A 189 3.59 47.67 -52.19
C ASN A 189 2.99 47.97 -53.58
N GLU A 190 1.79 47.51 -53.88
CA GLU A 190 1.02 47.87 -55.08
C GLU A 190 0.73 49.38 -55.10
N GLU A 191 0.30 49.97 -53.98
CA GLU A 191 0.15 51.42 -53.80
C GLU A 191 1.44 52.20 -54.11
N LYS A 192 2.59 51.73 -53.60
CA LYS A 192 3.90 52.34 -53.88
C LYS A 192 4.29 52.24 -55.35
N MET A 193 4.04 51.09 -55.99
CA MET A 193 4.32 50.87 -57.41
C MET A 193 3.43 51.73 -58.30
N GLU A 194 2.15 51.89 -57.96
CA GLU A 194 1.22 52.77 -58.68
C GLU A 194 1.60 54.25 -58.49
N PHE A 195 1.96 54.67 -57.27
CA PHE A 195 2.45 56.01 -56.98
C PHE A 195 3.72 56.36 -57.77
N LEU A 196 4.73 55.49 -57.75
CA LEU A 196 5.97 55.67 -58.52
C LEU A 196 5.70 55.70 -60.03
N SER A 197 4.74 54.91 -60.52
CA SER A 197 4.35 54.92 -61.93
C SER A 197 3.69 56.26 -62.31
N LYS A 198 2.81 56.80 -61.46
CA LYS A 198 2.19 58.12 -61.64
C LYS A 198 3.25 59.24 -61.62
N GLU A 199 4.16 59.22 -60.65
CA GLU A 199 5.24 60.21 -60.53
C GLU A 199 6.18 60.22 -61.76
N LEU A 200 6.46 59.04 -62.34
CA LEU A 200 7.26 58.92 -63.57
C LEU A 200 6.50 59.41 -64.81
N GLU A 201 5.20 59.11 -64.94
CA GLU A 201 4.39 59.59 -66.07
C GLU A 201 4.16 61.11 -65.99
N GLU A 202 4.01 61.69 -64.78
CA GLU A 202 3.98 63.15 -64.57
C GLU A 202 5.30 63.82 -64.95
N LYS A 203 6.46 63.28 -64.52
CA LYS A 203 7.78 63.78 -64.94
C LYS A 203 7.94 63.74 -66.45
N ARG A 204 7.58 62.63 -67.08
CA ARG A 204 7.61 62.46 -68.55
C ARG A 204 6.69 63.45 -69.27
N LYS A 205 5.49 63.70 -68.75
CA LYS A 205 4.54 64.67 -69.28
C LYS A 205 5.07 66.10 -69.17
N ASN A 206 5.73 66.44 -68.05
CA ASN A 206 6.36 67.74 -67.86
C ASN A 206 7.54 67.92 -68.82
N GLU A 207 8.43 66.93 -68.97
CA GLU A 207 9.52 66.94 -69.96
C GLU A 207 9.03 67.06 -71.41
N LEU A 208 7.84 66.51 -71.73
CA LEU A 208 7.20 66.70 -73.03
C LEU A 208 6.68 68.13 -73.18
N SER A 209 5.96 68.66 -72.19
CA SER A 209 5.44 70.03 -72.20
C SER A 209 6.57 71.08 -72.31
N GLU A 210 7.64 70.95 -71.53
CA GLU A 210 8.79 71.87 -71.59
C GLU A 210 9.46 71.87 -72.97
N ARG A 211 9.52 70.70 -73.61
CA ARG A 211 10.09 70.49 -74.95
C ARG A 211 9.16 71.01 -76.04
N GLU A 212 7.86 70.80 -75.93
CA GLU A 212 6.84 71.38 -76.80
C GLU A 212 6.84 72.91 -76.69
N ASP A 213 6.85 73.48 -75.49
CA ASP A 213 6.99 74.92 -75.27
C ASP A 213 8.30 75.47 -75.85
N HIS A 214 9.39 74.72 -75.78
CA HIS A 214 10.67 75.13 -76.37
C HIS A 214 10.59 75.17 -77.91
N TRP A 215 10.02 74.14 -78.54
CA TRP A 215 9.80 74.13 -79.99
C TRP A 215 8.78 75.18 -80.43
N ASN A 216 7.69 75.39 -79.68
CA ASN A 216 6.70 76.44 -79.94
C ASN A 216 7.33 77.84 -79.88
N ARG A 217 8.18 78.11 -78.88
CA ARG A 217 8.97 79.36 -78.79
C ARG A 217 9.95 79.50 -79.95
N HIS A 218 10.63 78.42 -80.35
CA HIS A 218 11.56 78.44 -81.48
C HIS A 218 10.85 78.68 -82.81
N ILE A 219 9.70 78.05 -83.04
CA ILE A 219 8.85 78.24 -84.23
C ILE A 219 8.30 79.67 -84.27
N ALA A 220 7.83 80.21 -83.13
CA ALA A 220 7.37 81.59 -83.04
C ALA A 220 8.48 82.60 -83.39
N GLY A 221 9.70 82.41 -82.85
CA GLY A 221 10.86 83.22 -83.20
C GLY A 221 11.24 83.09 -84.69
N LEU A 222 11.21 81.88 -85.25
CA LEU A 222 11.49 81.66 -86.68
C LEU A 222 10.45 82.36 -87.59
N ILE A 223 9.19 82.41 -87.17
CA ILE A 223 8.12 83.14 -87.85
C ILE A 223 8.32 84.65 -87.73
N GLU A 224 8.74 85.15 -86.57
CA GLU A 224 9.09 86.56 -86.37
C GLU A 224 10.28 86.99 -87.23
N ASP A 225 11.37 86.20 -87.25
CA ASP A 225 12.53 86.40 -88.13
C ASP A 225 12.13 86.39 -89.62
N GLN A 226 11.27 85.46 -90.04
CA GLN A 226 10.76 85.41 -91.42
C GLN A 226 9.89 86.62 -91.77
N ASN A 227 9.02 87.07 -90.86
CA ASN A 227 8.21 88.27 -91.06
C ASN A 227 9.08 89.53 -91.12
N ASN A 228 10.12 89.63 -90.28
CA ASN A 228 11.09 90.73 -90.31
C ASN A 228 11.91 90.71 -91.60
N ALA A 229 12.35 89.53 -92.08
CA ALA A 229 13.03 89.39 -93.37
C ALA A 229 12.12 89.77 -94.55
N LEU A 230 10.85 89.33 -94.56
CA LEU A 230 9.86 89.71 -95.57
C LEU A 230 9.56 91.22 -95.54
N LYS A 231 9.53 91.84 -94.35
CA LYS A 231 9.39 93.29 -94.19
C LYS A 231 10.60 94.03 -94.77
N ALA A 232 11.82 93.61 -94.46
CA ALA A 232 13.04 94.18 -95.03
C ALA A 232 13.13 93.99 -96.57
N VAL A 233 12.62 92.87 -97.09
CA VAL A 233 12.48 92.65 -98.55
C VAL A 233 11.44 93.60 -99.15
N ASN A 234 10.29 93.82 -98.50
CA ASN A 234 9.27 94.76 -98.98
C ASN A 234 9.74 96.23 -98.91
N GLU A 235 10.54 96.58 -97.90
CA GLU A 235 11.23 97.88 -97.80
C GLU A 235 12.23 98.03 -98.96
N CYS A 236 13.10 97.04 -99.19
CA CYS A 236 14.02 97.02 -100.32
C CYS A 236 13.31 97.05 -101.70
N VAL A 237 12.15 96.40 -101.84
CA VAL A 237 11.31 96.47 -103.04
C VAL A 237 10.68 97.85 -103.23
N SER A 238 10.39 98.57 -102.13
CA SER A 238 9.90 99.95 -102.18
C SER A 238 10.99 100.94 -102.62
N ASP A 239 12.27 100.63 -102.37
CA ASP A 239 13.42 101.43 -102.82
C ASP A 239 13.79 101.22 -104.30
N ILE A 240 13.31 100.15 -104.96
CA ILE A 240 13.66 99.81 -106.35
C ILE A 240 13.52 100.99 -107.33
N PRO A 241 12.45 101.81 -107.32
CA PRO A 241 12.32 102.97 -108.21
C PRO A 241 13.47 103.98 -108.04
N GLN A 242 13.89 104.24 -106.79
CA GLN A 242 14.98 105.18 -106.48
C GLN A 242 16.36 104.61 -106.85
N VAL A 243 16.52 103.27 -106.82
CA VAL A 243 17.74 102.60 -107.31
C VAL A 243 17.81 102.62 -108.85
N LEU A 244 16.66 102.59 -109.55
CA LEU A 244 16.61 102.55 -111.02
C LEU A 244 17.17 103.83 -111.66
N ASP A 245 16.71 105.02 -111.22
CA ASP A 245 17.20 106.31 -111.72
C ASP A 245 18.71 106.48 -111.51
N ASN A 246 19.22 106.04 -110.34
CA ASN A 246 20.66 106.05 -110.05
C ASN A 246 21.44 105.11 -110.99
N CYS A 247 20.87 103.97 -111.37
CA CYS A 247 21.52 102.97 -112.21
C CYS A 247 21.80 103.46 -113.65
N ASP A 248 20.89 104.24 -114.23
CA ASP A 248 21.11 104.83 -115.57
C ASP A 248 22.12 105.98 -115.56
N SER A 249 22.26 106.72 -114.45
CA SER A 249 23.36 107.69 -114.29
C SER A 249 24.74 107.02 -114.27
N LEU A 250 24.85 105.84 -113.63
CA LEU A 250 26.12 105.13 -113.46
C LEU A 250 26.61 104.44 -114.74
N LYS A 251 25.73 104.12 -115.69
CA LYS A 251 26.13 103.61 -117.02
C LYS A 251 27.09 104.55 -117.76
N ALA A 252 27.02 105.87 -117.52
CA ALA A 252 27.93 106.84 -118.12
C ALA A 252 29.37 106.77 -117.56
N GLN A 253 29.53 106.42 -116.28
CA GLN A 253 30.82 106.47 -115.57
C GLN A 253 31.61 105.14 -115.68
N ILE A 254 30.95 104.04 -116.02
CA ILE A 254 31.54 102.68 -116.09
C ILE A 254 32.57 102.49 -117.23
N LYS A 255 32.82 103.50 -118.08
CA LYS A 255 33.95 103.50 -119.03
C LYS A 255 35.31 103.83 -118.41
N GLU A 256 35.38 104.57 -117.30
CA GLU A 256 36.63 105.21 -116.86
C GLU A 256 37.42 104.42 -115.80
N MET A 257 36.75 103.77 -114.83
CA MET A 257 37.43 103.06 -113.72
C MET A 257 37.40 101.54 -113.82
N LYS A 258 38.14 100.98 -114.79
CA LYS A 258 38.35 99.53 -114.97
C LYS A 258 39.73 99.02 -114.53
N MET A 259 40.18 99.31 -113.30
CA MET A 259 41.27 98.52 -112.69
C MET A 259 41.31 98.56 -111.15
N GLN A 260 41.00 97.43 -110.50
CA GLN A 260 41.63 96.81 -109.30
C GLN A 260 40.74 95.64 -108.78
N LEU A 261 41.27 94.69 -107.98
CA LEU A 261 40.63 93.37 -107.76
C LEU A 261 40.91 92.66 -106.41
N LYS A 262 39.86 92.00 -105.86
CA LYS A 262 39.90 90.76 -104.99
C LYS A 262 40.44 90.96 -103.53
N LYS A 263 40.25 90.09 -102.49
CA LYS A 263 39.74 88.68 -102.31
C LYS A 263 39.54 88.28 -100.80
N LYS A 264 38.46 87.56 -100.42
CA LYS A 264 38.30 86.44 -99.40
C LYS A 264 38.85 86.63 -97.93
N LYS A 265 38.72 85.74 -96.89
CA LYS A 265 38.19 84.35 -96.64
C LYS A 265 37.96 84.06 -95.10
N ASP A 266 37.44 82.88 -94.73
CA ASP A 266 36.99 82.48 -93.36
C ASP A 266 37.72 81.30 -92.63
N LEU A 267 37.40 81.14 -91.32
CA LEU A 267 37.21 79.89 -90.50
C LEU A 267 38.35 79.19 -89.70
N ILE A 268 38.10 78.95 -88.39
CA ILE A 268 38.70 77.99 -87.40
C ILE A 268 37.85 78.10 -86.07
N PRO A 269 37.91 77.27 -84.96
CA PRO A 269 38.76 76.11 -84.54
C PRO A 269 37.97 74.79 -84.22
N VAL A 270 38.63 73.76 -83.61
CA VAL A 270 38.04 72.52 -83.00
C VAL A 270 38.77 72.05 -81.70
N THR A 271 39.84 72.70 -81.25
CA THR A 271 40.88 72.08 -80.39
C THR A 271 40.67 72.10 -78.87
N GLN A 272 39.52 72.57 -78.35
CA GLN A 272 39.39 72.92 -76.92
C GLN A 272 38.73 71.82 -76.06
N ASP A 273 37.70 71.14 -76.57
CA ASP A 273 36.87 70.21 -75.77
C ASP A 273 37.61 68.94 -75.32
N ASN A 274 38.54 68.45 -76.15
CA ASN A 274 39.35 67.26 -75.86
C ASN A 274 40.21 67.37 -74.60
N LYS A 275 40.45 68.57 -74.04
CA LYS A 275 41.11 68.72 -72.74
C LYS A 275 40.17 68.47 -71.56
N HIS A 276 38.95 69.01 -71.59
CA HIS A 276 38.03 68.91 -70.45
C HIS A 276 37.54 67.47 -70.20
N LEU A 277 37.34 66.66 -71.23
CA LEU A 277 37.01 65.23 -71.03
C LEU A 277 38.14 64.43 -70.36
N ALA A 278 39.41 64.76 -70.65
CA ALA A 278 40.55 64.07 -70.05
C ALA A 278 40.66 64.34 -68.54
N GLU A 279 40.44 65.59 -68.12
CA GLU A 279 40.44 65.98 -66.70
C GLU A 279 39.30 65.34 -65.91
N TYR A 280 38.09 65.27 -66.48
CA TYR A 280 36.94 64.58 -65.87
C TYR A 280 37.20 63.07 -65.69
N LEU A 281 37.78 62.41 -66.71
CA LEU A 281 38.15 61.00 -66.63
C LEU A 281 39.24 60.69 -65.59
N SER A 282 40.05 61.68 -65.19
CA SER A 282 41.01 61.52 -64.10
C SER A 282 40.32 61.50 -62.74
N LYS A 283 39.46 62.48 -62.46
CA LYS A 283 38.75 62.61 -61.17
C LYS A 283 37.88 61.39 -60.85
N VAL A 284 37.13 60.88 -61.84
CA VAL A 284 36.29 59.69 -61.67
C VAL A 284 37.10 58.44 -61.28
N LYS A 285 38.34 58.30 -61.80
CA LYS A 285 39.23 57.18 -61.44
C LYS A 285 39.74 57.28 -60.00
N GLU A 286 40.04 58.48 -59.52
CA GLU A 286 40.45 58.71 -58.13
C GLU A 286 39.32 58.41 -57.15
N GLU A 287 38.08 58.85 -57.46
CA GLU A 287 36.89 58.52 -56.65
C GLU A 287 36.62 57.02 -56.56
N ILE A 288 36.77 56.27 -57.66
CA ILE A 288 36.60 54.81 -57.67
C ILE A 288 37.65 54.17 -56.76
N ALA A 289 38.93 54.53 -56.94
CA ALA A 289 40.02 53.99 -56.12
C ALA A 289 39.89 54.32 -54.62
N GLU A 290 39.24 55.44 -54.25
CA GLU A 290 38.94 55.75 -52.86
C GLU A 290 37.74 54.96 -52.31
N LYS A 291 36.69 54.75 -53.12
CA LYS A 291 35.52 53.92 -52.77
C LYS A 291 35.93 52.45 -52.57
N GLU A 292 36.79 51.91 -53.43
CA GLU A 292 37.37 50.56 -53.28
C GLU A 292 38.17 50.41 -51.98
N LYS A 293 39.02 51.38 -51.64
CA LYS A 293 39.77 51.41 -50.36
C LYS A 293 38.83 51.44 -49.15
N LYS A 294 37.70 52.14 -49.23
CA LYS A 294 36.66 52.15 -48.16
C LYS A 294 35.97 50.79 -48.03
N ILE A 295 35.58 50.17 -49.15
CA ILE A 295 34.98 48.81 -49.18
C ILE A 295 35.93 47.77 -48.58
N TYR A 296 37.22 47.78 -48.94
CA TYR A 296 38.21 46.85 -48.39
C TYR A 296 38.36 46.97 -46.87
N ARG A 297 38.40 48.22 -46.33
CA ARG A 297 38.45 48.47 -44.88
C ARG A 297 37.23 47.90 -44.16
N ILE A 298 36.01 48.16 -44.66
CA ILE A 298 34.77 47.66 -44.08
C ILE A 298 34.73 46.12 -44.12
N LYS A 299 35.09 45.51 -45.26
CA LYS A 299 35.13 44.05 -45.40
C LYS A 299 36.10 43.39 -44.40
N LYS A 300 37.27 43.99 -44.16
CA LYS A 300 38.21 43.51 -43.15
C LYS A 300 37.64 43.64 -41.73
N ILE A 301 37.12 44.82 -41.36
CA ILE A 301 36.55 45.05 -40.02
C ILE A 301 35.42 44.05 -39.73
N ASN A 302 34.52 43.80 -40.69
CA ASN A 302 33.43 42.84 -40.53
C ASN A 302 33.91 41.38 -40.42
N SER A 303 35.04 41.02 -41.04
CA SER A 303 35.68 39.72 -40.84
C SER A 303 36.25 39.60 -39.42
N ASP A 304 37.00 40.62 -38.98
CA ASP A 304 37.67 40.64 -37.68
C ASP A 304 36.66 40.66 -36.50
N THR A 305 35.52 41.33 -36.65
CA THR A 305 34.43 41.31 -35.64
C THR A 305 33.64 40.01 -35.64
N HIS A 306 33.34 39.44 -36.81
CA HIS A 306 32.63 38.17 -36.90
C HIS A 306 33.47 36.99 -36.36
N GLN A 307 34.79 37.02 -36.55
CA GLN A 307 35.71 36.07 -35.94
C GLN A 307 35.68 36.19 -34.40
N LYS A 308 35.86 37.41 -33.84
CA LYS A 308 35.83 37.64 -32.39
C LYS A 308 34.51 37.23 -31.74
N LEU A 309 33.38 37.44 -32.42
CA LEU A 309 32.07 36.98 -31.95
C LEU A 309 32.00 35.45 -31.85
N LYS A 310 32.50 34.73 -32.87
CA LYS A 310 32.58 33.27 -32.86
C LYS A 310 33.54 32.74 -31.79
N GLU A 311 34.68 33.40 -31.58
CA GLU A 311 35.64 33.06 -30.52
C GLU A 311 35.03 33.23 -29.12
N ALA A 312 34.26 34.30 -28.89
CA ALA A 312 33.52 34.51 -27.64
C ALA A 312 32.45 33.44 -27.42
N GLN A 313 31.61 33.17 -28.43
CA GLN A 313 30.59 32.11 -28.37
C GLN A 313 31.19 30.73 -28.07
N LEU A 314 32.33 30.40 -28.68
CA LEU A 314 33.04 29.13 -28.46
C LEU A 314 33.67 29.06 -27.06
N SER A 315 34.19 30.19 -26.54
CA SER A 315 34.66 30.33 -25.16
C SER A 315 33.55 30.08 -24.14
N ASP A 316 32.38 30.71 -24.30
CA ASP A 316 31.28 30.57 -23.36
C ASP A 316 30.61 29.20 -23.45
N LEU A 317 30.50 28.61 -24.65
CA LEU A 317 30.06 27.23 -24.82
C LEU A 317 31.00 26.23 -24.12
N LYS A 318 32.32 26.45 -24.15
CA LYS A 318 33.30 25.65 -23.39
C LYS A 318 33.12 25.78 -21.87
N LYS A 319 32.91 26.99 -21.35
CA LYS A 319 32.62 27.22 -19.91
C LYS A 319 31.35 26.48 -19.49
N ASN A 320 30.29 26.60 -20.28
CA ASN A 320 29.01 25.93 -20.02
C ASN A 320 29.13 24.40 -20.08
N HIS A 321 29.88 23.86 -21.04
CA HIS A 321 30.14 22.42 -21.12
C HIS A 321 30.88 21.89 -19.88
N GLU A 322 31.97 22.55 -19.45
CA GLU A 322 32.74 22.13 -18.29
C GLU A 322 31.93 22.29 -16.98
N ALA A 323 31.13 23.36 -16.83
CA ALA A 323 30.22 23.52 -15.70
C ALA A 323 29.14 22.41 -15.65
N MET A 324 28.58 22.01 -16.79
CA MET A 324 27.60 20.91 -16.86
C MET A 324 28.24 19.54 -16.59
N LYS A 325 29.47 19.32 -17.07
CA LYS A 325 30.27 18.12 -16.79
C LYS A 325 30.61 18.01 -15.30
N GLN A 326 30.95 19.10 -14.63
CA GLN A 326 31.16 19.13 -13.17
C GLN A 326 29.87 18.81 -12.39
N LYS A 327 28.71 19.33 -12.83
CA LYS A 327 27.41 18.95 -12.25
C LYS A 327 27.10 17.46 -12.47
N PHE A 328 27.34 16.95 -13.67
CA PHE A 328 27.14 15.53 -14.00
C PHE A 328 28.00 14.62 -13.12
N ASN A 329 29.29 14.93 -12.97
CA ASN A 329 30.20 14.17 -12.12
C ASN A 329 29.75 14.16 -10.65
N LYS A 330 29.22 15.28 -10.12
CA LYS A 330 28.65 15.35 -8.76
C LYS A 330 27.41 14.46 -8.62
N LEU A 331 26.43 14.61 -9.51
CA LEU A 331 25.22 13.78 -9.53
C LEU A 331 25.55 12.29 -9.69
N GLN A 332 26.62 11.95 -10.41
CA GLN A 332 27.08 10.57 -10.53
C GLN A 332 27.65 10.04 -9.21
N LEU A 333 28.47 10.83 -8.49
CA LEU A 333 28.99 10.45 -7.17
C LEU A 333 27.86 10.35 -6.13
N GLU A 334 26.94 11.31 -6.09
CA GLU A 334 25.76 11.30 -5.22
C GLU A 334 24.88 10.06 -5.47
N ARG A 335 24.69 9.68 -6.75
CA ARG A 335 24.03 8.43 -7.15
C ARG A 335 24.80 7.20 -6.62
N ASP A 336 26.10 7.13 -6.85
CA ASP A 336 26.91 5.95 -6.53
C ASP A 336 27.06 5.76 -5.00
N GLU A 337 27.11 6.85 -4.24
CA GLU A 337 27.04 6.83 -2.77
C GLU A 337 25.65 6.40 -2.27
N LEU A 338 24.56 6.88 -2.87
CA LEU A 338 23.20 6.44 -2.52
C LEU A 338 22.99 4.95 -2.83
N TYR A 339 23.41 4.46 -3.99
CA TYR A 339 23.32 3.02 -4.33
C TYR A 339 24.12 2.13 -3.37
N LYS A 340 25.24 2.62 -2.83
CA LYS A 340 26.03 1.90 -1.82
C LYS A 340 25.38 1.93 -0.43
N THR A 341 24.89 3.08 0.01
CA THR A 341 24.40 3.30 1.39
C THR A 341 22.96 2.86 1.61
N PHE A 342 22.12 2.85 0.57
CA PHE A 342 20.70 2.48 0.68
C PHE A 342 20.46 1.04 1.18
N PRO A 343 21.19 0.00 0.71
CA PRO A 343 21.13 -1.35 1.30
C PRO A 343 21.52 -1.36 2.79
N GLU A 344 22.61 -0.70 3.16
CA GLU A 344 23.08 -0.62 4.56
C GLU A 344 22.04 0.03 5.50
N ILE A 345 21.25 0.98 4.99
CA ILE A 345 20.15 1.62 5.72
C ILE A 345 18.97 0.65 5.87
N ILE A 346 18.59 -0.06 4.82
CA ILE A 346 17.50 -1.06 4.87
C ILE A 346 17.84 -2.20 5.83
N GLU A 347 19.04 -2.78 5.74
CA GLU A 347 19.46 -3.87 6.63
C GLU A 347 19.47 -3.42 8.10
N ARG A 348 19.95 -2.21 8.38
CA ARG A 348 19.98 -1.62 9.74
C ARG A 348 18.58 -1.42 10.30
N GLU A 349 17.63 -0.95 9.50
CA GLU A 349 16.23 -0.79 9.91
C GLU A 349 15.51 -2.13 10.06
N GLN A 350 15.73 -3.07 9.14
CA GLN A 350 15.15 -4.42 9.22
C GLN A 350 15.67 -5.18 10.44
N HIS A 351 16.96 -5.07 10.76
CA HIS A 351 17.54 -5.60 11.99
C HIS A 351 16.95 -4.93 13.25
N ARG A 352 16.80 -3.59 13.23
CA ARG A 352 16.17 -2.83 14.32
C ARG A 352 14.71 -3.23 14.55
N ALA A 353 13.96 -3.51 13.48
CA ALA A 353 12.60 -4.03 13.56
C ALA A 353 12.57 -5.48 14.07
N GLY A 354 13.47 -6.34 13.58
CA GLY A 354 13.60 -7.74 14.01
C GLY A 354 13.91 -7.87 15.52
N LEU A 355 14.84 -7.06 16.04
CA LEU A 355 15.11 -7.01 17.48
C LEU A 355 13.88 -6.60 18.31
N LYS A 356 13.07 -5.65 17.81
CA LYS A 356 11.81 -5.25 18.47
C LYS A 356 10.77 -6.38 18.43
N SER A 357 10.67 -7.10 17.32
CA SER A 357 9.77 -8.28 17.21
C SER A 357 10.18 -9.37 18.18
N ALA A 358 11.45 -9.78 18.18
CA ALA A 358 11.97 -10.81 19.09
C ALA A 358 11.79 -10.45 20.58
N LEU A 359 11.91 -9.17 20.95
CA LEU A 359 11.64 -8.69 22.31
C LEU A 359 10.15 -8.77 22.68
N LEU A 360 9.26 -8.47 21.73
CA LEU A 360 7.81 -8.61 21.92
C LEU A 360 7.37 -10.08 21.97
N GLU A 361 7.93 -10.94 21.12
CA GLU A 361 7.68 -12.39 21.10
C GLU A 361 8.14 -13.07 22.39
N THR A 362 9.35 -12.76 22.87
CA THR A 362 9.84 -13.30 24.15
C THR A 362 9.05 -12.78 25.35
N LYS A 363 8.60 -11.52 25.34
CA LYS A 363 7.69 -10.99 26.37
C LYS A 363 6.31 -11.65 26.30
N LEU A 364 5.74 -11.83 25.11
CA LEU A 364 4.45 -12.48 24.90
C LEU A 364 4.51 -13.92 25.40
N LYS A 365 5.54 -14.68 25.01
CA LYS A 365 5.77 -16.04 25.50
C LYS A 365 5.88 -16.08 27.03
N SER A 366 6.68 -15.21 27.65
CA SER A 366 6.80 -15.15 29.12
C SER A 366 5.46 -14.86 29.82
N MET A 367 4.59 -14.04 29.21
CA MET A 367 3.22 -13.81 29.71
C MET A 367 2.32 -15.03 29.52
N THR A 368 2.45 -15.77 28.40
CA THR A 368 1.71 -17.01 28.13
C THR A 368 2.13 -18.14 29.07
N ASP A 369 3.43 -18.41 29.19
CA ASP A 369 4.02 -19.40 30.11
C ASP A 369 3.57 -19.13 31.57
N HIS A 370 3.45 -17.85 31.95
CA HIS A 370 2.91 -17.44 33.25
C HIS A 370 1.40 -17.68 33.37
N LEU A 371 0.62 -17.33 32.34
CA LEU A 371 -0.83 -17.53 32.32
C LEU A 371 -1.19 -19.01 32.47
N GLU A 372 -0.58 -19.89 31.65
CA GLU A 372 -0.75 -21.34 31.70
C GLU A 372 -0.43 -21.88 33.11
N LYS A 373 0.69 -21.44 33.70
CA LYS A 373 1.06 -21.82 35.07
C LYS A 373 0.02 -21.39 36.10
N THR A 374 -0.48 -20.15 36.04
CA THR A 374 -1.53 -19.68 36.95
C THR A 374 -2.86 -20.41 36.75
N GLN A 375 -3.22 -20.77 35.52
CA GLN A 375 -4.44 -21.52 35.22
C GLN A 375 -4.34 -22.98 35.73
N ALA A 376 -3.19 -23.63 35.57
CA ALA A 376 -2.93 -24.95 36.14
C ALA A 376 -2.96 -24.93 37.69
N GLN A 377 -2.42 -23.88 38.32
CA GLN A 377 -2.52 -23.68 39.77
C GLN A 377 -3.97 -23.47 40.23
N LEU A 378 -4.75 -22.66 39.52
CA LEU A 378 -6.16 -22.42 39.82
C LEU A 378 -6.99 -23.72 39.70
N LEU A 379 -6.84 -24.46 38.61
CA LEU A 379 -7.50 -25.75 38.41
C LEU A 379 -7.14 -26.76 39.51
N SER A 380 -5.88 -26.79 39.94
CA SER A 380 -5.44 -27.63 41.07
C SER A 380 -6.15 -27.23 42.38
N VAL A 381 -6.21 -25.95 42.72
CA VAL A 381 -6.87 -25.46 43.94
C VAL A 381 -8.39 -25.72 43.92
N LEU A 382 -9.04 -25.50 42.78
CA LEU A 382 -10.47 -25.80 42.60
C LEU A 382 -10.74 -27.30 42.79
N SER A 383 -9.93 -28.17 42.18
CA SER A 383 -10.09 -29.63 42.31
C SER A 383 -9.83 -30.15 43.74
N ALA A 384 -9.01 -29.46 44.53
CA ALA A 384 -8.66 -29.86 45.89
C ALA A 384 -9.63 -29.34 46.97
N SER A 385 -10.50 -28.36 46.65
CA SER A 385 -11.30 -27.64 47.65
C SER A 385 -12.75 -28.10 47.78
N ASN A 386 -13.27 -28.92 46.85
CA ASN A 386 -14.61 -29.54 46.89
C ASN A 386 -15.75 -28.55 47.23
N MET A 387 -15.64 -27.31 46.77
CA MET A 387 -16.65 -26.27 47.00
C MET A 387 -17.87 -26.43 46.08
N ASP A 388 -19.01 -25.86 46.47
CA ASP A 388 -20.16 -25.76 45.56
C ASP A 388 -19.80 -24.92 44.33
N GLN A 389 -19.84 -25.58 43.17
CA GLN A 389 -19.57 -24.98 41.87
C GLN A 389 -20.52 -23.82 41.56
N THR A 390 -21.76 -23.86 42.08
CA THR A 390 -22.80 -22.85 41.81
C THR A 390 -22.43 -21.51 42.44
N ALA A 391 -22.19 -21.48 43.76
CA ALA A 391 -21.73 -20.32 44.49
C ALA A 391 -20.36 -19.81 43.99
N LEU A 392 -19.47 -20.72 43.56
CA LEU A 392 -18.19 -20.37 42.95
C LEU A 392 -18.38 -19.59 41.64
N CYS A 393 -19.25 -20.06 40.74
CA CYS A 393 -19.53 -19.38 39.49
C CYS A 393 -20.18 -17.99 39.69
N GLU A 394 -21.10 -17.84 40.65
CA GLU A 394 -21.66 -16.52 40.98
C GLU A 394 -20.59 -15.57 41.54
N LEU A 395 -19.73 -16.04 42.45
CA LEU A 395 -18.64 -15.25 43.00
C LEU A 395 -17.62 -14.83 41.92
N THR A 396 -17.21 -15.75 41.04
CA THR A 396 -16.33 -15.45 39.91
C THR A 396 -16.93 -14.38 39.00
N LYS A 397 -18.19 -14.55 38.60
CA LYS A 397 -18.91 -13.59 37.74
C LYS A 397 -18.99 -12.18 38.36
N ASN A 398 -19.27 -12.10 39.66
CA ASN A 398 -19.29 -10.81 40.37
C ASN A 398 -17.90 -10.15 40.44
N ILE A 399 -16.82 -10.94 40.52
CA ILE A 399 -15.44 -10.45 40.46
C ILE A 399 -15.08 -9.99 39.04
N GLU A 400 -15.47 -10.73 38.00
CA GLU A 400 -15.28 -10.36 36.59
C GLU A 400 -16.00 -9.05 36.25
N GLU A 401 -17.28 -8.89 36.61
CA GLU A 401 -18.03 -7.65 36.40
C GLU A 401 -17.40 -6.45 37.13
N SER A 402 -16.87 -6.66 38.33
CA SER A 402 -16.14 -5.63 39.09
C SER A 402 -14.80 -5.25 38.42
N LEU A 403 -14.05 -6.24 37.93
CA LEU A 403 -12.80 -6.03 37.21
C LEU A 403 -13.04 -5.30 35.88
N ASP A 404 -14.04 -5.68 35.10
CA ASP A 404 -14.36 -5.01 33.83
C ASP A 404 -14.90 -3.58 34.03
N SER A 405 -15.71 -3.35 35.06
CA SER A 405 -16.12 -2.01 35.48
C SER A 405 -14.90 -1.13 35.80
N SER A 406 -13.94 -1.66 36.58
CA SER A 406 -12.69 -0.97 36.93
C SER A 406 -11.79 -0.73 35.71
N ASN A 407 -11.58 -1.75 34.87
CA ASN A 407 -10.81 -1.67 33.62
C ASN A 407 -11.38 -0.63 32.66
N ASN A 408 -12.71 -0.55 32.56
CA ASN A 408 -13.36 0.45 31.71
C ASN A 408 -13.22 1.85 32.32
N ALA A 409 -13.36 2.02 33.64
CA ALA A 409 -13.09 3.31 34.32
C ALA A 409 -11.62 3.78 34.15
N ILE A 410 -10.66 2.87 34.10
CA ILE A 410 -9.25 3.16 33.77
C ILE A 410 -9.13 3.68 32.33
N LYS A 411 -9.63 2.95 31.33
CA LYS A 411 -9.60 3.38 29.91
C LYS A 411 -10.26 4.75 29.72
N ASP A 412 -11.39 4.97 30.39
CA ASP A 412 -12.13 6.23 30.36
C ASP A 412 -11.31 7.39 30.95
N SER A 413 -10.55 7.12 32.02
CA SER A 413 -9.67 8.09 32.67
C SER A 413 -8.41 8.38 31.84
N GLU A 414 -7.84 7.38 31.18
CA GLU A 414 -6.73 7.55 30.23
C GLU A 414 -7.16 8.35 28.99
N PHE A 415 -8.35 8.07 28.44
CA PHE A 415 -8.92 8.85 27.35
C PHE A 415 -9.16 10.32 27.75
N LYS A 416 -9.74 10.57 28.93
CA LYS A 416 -9.92 11.92 29.48
C LYS A 416 -8.57 12.63 29.66
N LYS A 417 -7.56 11.94 30.21
CA LYS A 417 -6.18 12.44 30.35
C LYS A 417 -5.57 12.81 28.99
N ALA A 418 -5.64 11.94 28.00
CA ALA A 418 -5.13 12.19 26.65
C ALA A 418 -5.83 13.39 25.97
N LYS A 419 -7.16 13.49 26.11
CA LYS A 419 -7.95 14.62 25.60
C LYS A 419 -7.56 15.95 26.27
N ILE A 420 -7.27 15.94 27.57
CA ILE A 420 -6.79 17.12 28.32
C ILE A 420 -5.36 17.48 27.91
N SER A 421 -4.45 16.52 27.75
CA SER A 421 -3.09 16.77 27.24
C SER A 421 -3.12 17.41 25.86
N LYS A 422 -3.91 16.88 24.92
CA LYS A 422 -4.06 17.49 23.59
C LYS A 422 -4.65 18.90 23.67
N ALA A 423 -5.72 19.11 24.43
CA ALA A 423 -6.31 20.44 24.59
C ALA A 423 -5.31 21.46 25.20
N ARG A 424 -4.41 21.01 26.08
CA ARG A 424 -3.28 21.81 26.58
C ARG A 424 -2.24 22.09 25.48
N GLU A 425 -1.86 21.11 24.66
CA GLU A 425 -0.93 21.30 23.54
C GLU A 425 -1.46 22.28 22.50
N ASP A 426 -2.71 22.12 22.07
CA ASP A 426 -3.41 23.00 21.13
C ASP A 426 -3.49 24.45 21.67
N LEU A 427 -3.81 24.61 22.96
CA LEU A 427 -3.89 25.90 23.66
C LEU A 427 -2.51 26.55 23.84
N MET A 428 -1.45 25.77 24.09
CA MET A 428 -0.07 26.28 24.17
C MET A 428 0.43 26.74 22.79
N LEU A 429 0.10 26.01 21.71
CA LEU A 429 0.39 26.44 20.33
C LEU A 429 -0.38 27.73 19.95
N LEU A 430 -1.61 27.88 20.42
CA LEU A 430 -2.38 29.14 20.27
C LEU A 430 -1.75 30.32 21.02
N TYR A 431 -1.11 30.09 22.18
CA TYR A 431 -0.34 31.13 22.86
C TYR A 431 1.00 31.42 22.15
N GLU A 432 1.75 30.40 21.71
CA GLU A 432 3.01 30.57 20.96
C GLU A 432 2.80 31.41 19.69
N THR A 433 1.72 31.13 18.93
CA THR A 433 1.35 31.89 17.73
C THR A 433 0.90 33.32 18.05
N LYS A 434 0.10 33.55 19.10
CA LYS A 434 -0.29 34.91 19.52
C LYS A 434 0.89 35.75 20.03
N LEU A 435 1.78 35.18 20.83
CA LEU A 435 2.97 35.88 21.33
C LEU A 435 3.91 36.28 20.18
N ARG A 436 4.09 35.39 19.19
CA ARG A 436 4.84 35.68 17.97
C ARG A 436 4.19 36.79 17.13
N ALA A 437 2.85 36.80 17.03
CA ALA A 437 2.11 37.86 16.34
C ALA A 437 2.18 39.23 17.07
N LEU A 438 2.47 39.23 18.37
CA LEU A 438 2.72 40.42 19.18
C LEU A 438 4.21 40.84 19.22
N GLY A 439 5.08 40.14 18.48
CA GLY A 439 6.51 40.48 18.35
C GLY A 439 7.42 39.99 19.48
N VAL A 440 6.96 39.07 20.34
CA VAL A 440 7.77 38.49 21.42
C VAL A 440 8.83 37.53 20.83
N PRO A 441 10.13 37.63 21.21
CA PRO A 441 11.19 36.74 20.74
C PRO A 441 10.97 35.26 21.10
N VAL A 442 11.56 34.35 20.30
CA VAL A 442 11.36 32.91 20.46
C VAL A 442 12.07 32.36 21.71
N GLU A 443 13.18 32.97 22.13
CA GLU A 443 13.97 32.58 23.29
C GLU A 443 13.15 32.60 24.60
N GLU A 444 12.26 33.58 24.79
CA GLU A 444 11.38 33.63 25.97
C GLU A 444 10.28 32.55 25.94
N THR A 445 9.87 32.11 24.74
CA THR A 445 8.89 31.02 24.59
C THR A 445 9.44 29.63 24.93
N VAL A 446 10.76 29.50 25.15
CA VAL A 446 11.38 28.21 25.52
C VAL A 446 10.82 27.66 26.84
N GLY A 447 10.51 28.52 27.82
CA GLY A 447 9.87 28.10 29.08
C GLY A 447 8.46 27.51 28.90
N ILE A 448 7.73 27.98 27.88
CA ILE A 448 6.42 27.45 27.47
C ILE A 448 6.62 26.09 26.79
N SER A 449 7.62 25.96 25.91
CA SER A 449 7.93 24.70 25.22
C SER A 449 8.41 23.58 26.17
N LEU A 450 9.12 23.92 27.26
CA LEU A 450 9.49 22.95 28.31
C LEU A 450 8.26 22.34 28.98
N ALA A 451 7.19 23.13 29.16
CA ALA A 451 5.91 22.66 29.68
C ALA A 451 5.07 21.84 28.66
N ARG A 452 5.57 21.59 27.43
CA ARG A 452 5.00 20.61 26.49
C ARG A 452 5.38 19.16 26.86
N LYS A 453 6.52 18.93 27.52
CA LYS A 453 6.84 17.60 28.09
C LYS A 453 6.13 17.39 29.43
N CYS A 454 5.17 16.47 29.49
CA CYS A 454 4.68 15.97 30.77
C CYS A 454 5.80 15.20 31.50
N PRO A 455 5.95 15.33 32.84
CA PRO A 455 6.98 14.67 33.64
C PRO A 455 6.63 13.18 33.87
N GLY A 456 6.56 12.42 32.78
CA GLY A 456 6.25 10.98 32.74
C GLY A 456 6.63 10.31 31.42
N GLN A 457 7.21 11.05 30.46
CA GLN A 457 7.86 10.52 29.25
C GLN A 457 9.35 10.86 29.28
N THR A 458 10.03 10.39 30.33
CA THR A 458 11.47 10.14 30.30
C THR A 458 11.66 8.70 29.83
N GLU A 459 11.97 8.52 28.55
CA GLU A 459 12.30 7.22 27.98
C GLU A 459 13.59 6.69 28.64
N ASN A 460 13.60 5.41 28.99
CA ASN A 460 14.81 4.72 29.48
C ASN A 460 15.75 4.40 28.30
N GLU A 461 16.26 5.43 27.64
CA GLU A 461 17.44 5.30 26.77
C GLU A 461 18.69 5.56 27.62
N SER A 462 19.32 4.47 28.08
CA SER A 462 20.62 4.52 28.77
C SER A 462 21.35 3.18 28.63
N LYS A 463 22.29 3.18 27.67
CA LYS A 463 23.14 2.07 27.19
C LYS A 463 22.49 1.13 26.18
#